data_AF-A0A939DPA1-F1
#
_entry.id   AF-A0A939DPA1-F1
#
_cell.length_a   1.000
_cell.length_b   1.000
_cell.length_c   1.000
_cell.angle_alpha   90.00
_cell.angle_beta   90.00
_cell.angle_gamma   90.00
#
_symmetry.space_group_name_H-M   'P 1'
#
loop_
_entity.id
_entity.type
_entity.pdbx_description
1 polymer ?
#
loop_
_entity_poly.entity_id
_entity_poly.type
_entity_poly.pdbx_seq_one_letter_code
_entity_poly.pdbx_strand_id
1 'polypeptide(L)'
;MTPIEIVLATLMLVCLVLIAMVWHLFRRISDNQAFAGSLEDKLGSQEEKLLLQQEGLHELRVSSIGMGDRIKGLERELRTLHDKQLELADMDPDTRLYSHAVKRLQQGATVEEVMEECELPRAEAELLFSIHGKNE
;
A
#
# COMPACT_ATOMS: atom_id res chain seq x y z
N MET A 1 2.56 -45.05 81.21
CA MET A 1 3.43 -44.54 80.14
C MET A 1 4.66 -43.94 80.79
N THR A 2 5.86 -44.38 80.42
CA THR A 2 7.09 -43.88 81.04
C THR A 2 7.49 -42.54 80.39
N PRO A 3 8.16 -41.62 81.11
CA PRO A 3 8.55 -40.32 80.55
C PRO A 3 9.40 -40.43 79.27
N ILE A 4 10.13 -41.54 79.11
CA ILE A 4 10.95 -41.82 77.93
C ILE A 4 10.10 -42.04 76.68
N GLU A 5 8.95 -42.71 76.79
CA GLU A 5 8.04 -42.96 75.65
C GLU A 5 7.46 -41.66 75.08
N ILE A 6 7.15 -40.69 75.94
CA ILE A 6 6.62 -39.38 75.53
C ILE A 6 7.66 -38.60 74.74
N VAL A 7 8.92 -38.58 75.21
CA VAL A 7 10.02 -37.88 74.52
C VAL A 7 10.24 -38.46 73.12
N LEU A 8 10.29 -39.79 72.98
CA LEU A 8 10.46 -40.44 71.68
C LEU A 8 9.29 -40.13 70.72
N ALA A 9 8.06 -40.14 71.21
CA ALA A 9 6.88 -39.82 70.40
C ALA A 9 6.90 -38.38 69.88
N THR A 10 7.27 -37.40 70.72
CA THR A 10 7.39 -36.00 70.30
C THR A 10 8.49 -35.80 69.26
N LEU A 11 9.65 -36.45 69.44
CA LEU A 11 10.77 -36.35 68.51
C LEU A 11 10.41 -36.97 67.14
N MET A 12 9.72 -38.11 67.13
CA MET A 12 9.24 -38.74 65.91
C MET A 12 8.22 -37.87 65.16
N LEU A 13 7.30 -37.23 65.89
CA LEU A 13 6.33 -36.29 65.31
C LEU A 13 7.02 -35.05 64.71
N VAL A 14 8.00 -34.48 65.40
CA VAL A 14 8.79 -33.35 64.87
C VAL A 14 9.55 -33.76 63.61
N CYS A 15 10.18 -34.94 63.58
CA CYS A 15 10.84 -35.46 62.39
C CYS A 15 9.86 -35.61 61.22
N LEU A 16 8.67 -36.15 61.44
CA LEU A 16 7.65 -36.30 60.40
C LEU A 16 7.19 -34.94 59.84
N VAL A 17 6.99 -33.94 60.69
CA VAL A 17 6.62 -32.59 60.27
C VAL A 17 7.72 -31.95 59.45
N LEU A 18 8.99 -32.09 59.86
CA LEU A 18 10.14 -31.57 59.12
C LEU A 18 10.26 -32.22 57.73
N ILE A 19 10.10 -33.54 57.64
CA ILE A 19 10.13 -34.26 56.36
C ILE A 19 9.00 -33.79 55.45
N ALA A 20 7.78 -33.66 55.96
CA ALA A 20 6.64 -33.16 55.19
C ALA A 20 6.84 -31.71 54.73
N MET A 21 7.41 -30.85 55.58
CA MET A 21 7.74 -29.46 55.24
C MET A 21 8.80 -29.39 54.14
N VAL A 22 9.88 -30.18 54.25
CA VAL A 22 10.92 -30.26 53.22
C VAL A 22 10.36 -30.78 51.91
N TRP A 23 9.52 -31.83 51.94
CA TRP A 23 8.86 -32.35 50.74
C TRP A 23 7.95 -31.31 50.08
N HIS A 24 7.19 -30.55 50.87
CA HIS A 24 6.34 -29.48 50.36
C HIS A 24 7.15 -28.33 49.73
N LEU A 25 8.27 -27.93 50.35
CA LEU A 25 9.17 -26.92 49.79
C LEU A 25 9.84 -27.41 48.50
N PHE A 26 10.32 -28.66 48.45
CA PHE A 26 10.87 -29.25 47.22
C PHE A 26 9.85 -29.29 46.09
N ARG A 27 8.61 -29.69 46.39
CA ARG A 27 7.53 -29.71 45.43
C ARG A 27 7.20 -28.30 44.92
N ARG A 28 7.11 -27.32 45.82
CA ARG A 28 6.94 -25.90 45.47
C ARG A 28 8.05 -25.39 44.56
N ILE A 29 9.31 -25.70 44.87
CA ILE A 29 10.46 -25.30 44.06
C ILE A 29 10.39 -25.92 42.67
N SER A 30 10.05 -27.22 42.58
CA SER A 30 9.89 -27.92 41.31
C SER A 30 8.79 -27.31 40.43
N ASP A 31 7.62 -27.02 41.02
CA ASP A 31 6.49 -26.40 40.31
C ASP A 31 6.83 -24.98 39.84
N ASN A 32 7.54 -24.22 40.68
CA ASN A 32 7.94 -22.84 40.36
C ASN A 32 9.01 -22.80 39.26
N GLN A 33 9.92 -23.79 39.22
CA GLN A 33 10.89 -23.94 38.13
C GLN A 33 10.21 -24.29 36.80
N ALA A 34 9.21 -25.19 36.82
CA ALA A 34 8.44 -25.51 35.62
C ALA A 34 7.66 -24.30 35.08
N PHE A 35 7.08 -23.50 35.98
CA PHE A 35 6.39 -22.27 35.59
C PHE A 35 7.36 -21.23 35.00
N ALA A 36 8.52 -21.01 35.63
CA ALA A 36 9.55 -20.11 35.14
C ALA A 36 10.03 -20.52 33.73
N GLY A 37 10.28 -21.81 33.49
CA GLY A 37 10.65 -22.30 32.17
C GLY A 37 9.58 -22.06 31.09
N SER A 38 8.30 -22.20 31.44
CA SER A 38 7.21 -21.92 30.50
C SER A 38 7.06 -20.43 30.14
N LEU A 39 7.46 -19.53 31.06
CA LEU A 39 7.48 -18.09 30.81
C LEU A 39 8.64 -17.71 29.88
N GLU A 40 9.80 -18.32 30.11
CA GLU A 40 10.99 -18.11 29.28
C GLU A 40 10.75 -18.59 27.83
N ASP A 41 10.10 -19.73 27.65
CA ASP A 41 9.69 -20.24 26.33
C ASP A 41 8.67 -19.31 25.63
N LYS A 42 7.71 -18.78 26.39
CA LYS A 42 6.76 -17.77 25.87
C LYS A 42 7.44 -16.46 25.48
N LEU A 43 8.45 -16.03 26.23
CA LEU A 43 9.22 -14.83 25.91
C LEU A 43 10.08 -15.06 24.66
N GLY A 44 10.78 -16.19 24.57
CA GLY A 44 11.58 -16.55 23.40
C GLY A 44 10.75 -16.61 22.12
N SER A 45 9.57 -17.26 22.17
CA SER A 45 8.66 -17.32 21.03
C SER A 45 8.02 -15.97 20.66
N GLN A 46 7.87 -15.03 21.61
CA GLN A 46 7.46 -13.66 21.29
C GLN A 46 8.58 -12.86 20.63
N GLU A 47 9.81 -13.02 21.11
CA GLU A 47 10.98 -12.36 20.56
C GLU A 47 11.22 -12.79 19.11
N GLU A 48 11.11 -14.09 18.82
CA GLU A 48 11.18 -14.62 17.45
C GLU A 48 10.12 -14.00 16.53
N LYS A 49 8.86 -13.89 17.00
CA LYS A 49 7.79 -13.25 16.23
C LYS A 49 8.05 -11.78 15.97
N LEU A 50 8.61 -11.06 16.94
CA LEU A 50 8.97 -9.66 16.77
C LEU A 50 10.07 -9.50 15.72
N LEU A 51 11.08 -10.37 15.72
CA LEU A 51 12.14 -10.36 14.70
C LEU A 51 11.57 -10.59 13.30
N LEU A 52 10.72 -11.61 13.12
CA LEU A 52 10.07 -11.87 11.84
C LEU A 52 9.20 -10.70 11.35
N GLN A 53 8.47 -10.04 12.27
CA GLN A 53 7.68 -8.86 11.92
C GLN A 53 8.56 -7.66 11.54
N GLN A 54 9.69 -7.46 12.22
CA GLN A 54 10.64 -6.41 11.90
C GLN A 54 11.27 -6.63 10.52
N GLU A 55 11.63 -7.87 10.18
CA GLU A 55 12.13 -8.22 8.85
C GLU A 55 11.08 -7.93 7.75
N GLY A 56 9.83 -8.35 7.95
CA GLY A 56 8.75 -8.06 7.00
C GLY A 56 8.50 -6.56 6.82
N LEU A 57 8.54 -5.77 7.91
CA LEU A 57 8.43 -4.31 7.83
C LEU A 57 9.62 -3.69 7.10
N HIS A 58 10.82 -4.23 7.27
CA HIS A 58 12.01 -3.77 6.56
C HIS A 58 11.87 -3.98 5.05
N GLU A 59 11.43 -5.16 4.63
CA GLU A 59 11.19 -5.48 3.21
C GLU A 59 10.11 -4.57 2.60
N LEU A 60 8.99 -4.37 3.31
CA LEU A 60 7.93 -3.45 2.89
C LEU A 60 8.44 -2.01 2.75
N ARG A 61 9.28 -1.55 3.69
CA ARG A 61 9.86 -0.20 3.65
C ARG A 61 10.75 -0.03 2.42
N VAL A 62 11.62 -0.98 2.13
CA VAL A 62 12.48 -0.95 0.93
C VAL A 62 11.65 -0.94 -0.35
N SER A 63 10.63 -1.79 -0.43
CA SER A 63 9.70 -1.85 -1.56
C SER A 63 8.96 -0.52 -1.77
N SER A 64 8.47 0.09 -0.68
CA SER A 64 7.73 1.37 -0.74
C SER A 64 8.57 2.54 -1.26
N ILE A 65 9.87 2.60 -0.91
CA ILE A 65 10.79 3.62 -1.41
C ILE A 65 11.00 3.44 -2.92
N GLY A 66 11.24 2.20 -3.36
CA GLY A 66 11.42 1.90 -4.79
C GLY A 66 10.16 2.19 -5.61
N MET A 67 8.97 1.94 -5.06
CA MET A 67 7.71 2.34 -5.70
C MET A 67 7.58 3.86 -5.86
N GLY A 68 8.02 4.65 -4.88
CA GLY A 68 7.99 6.12 -4.97
C GLY A 68 8.80 6.67 -6.14
N ASP A 69 10.00 6.12 -6.37
CA ASP A 69 10.84 6.53 -7.50
C ASP A 69 10.25 6.10 -8.85
N ARG A 70 9.63 4.91 -8.92
CA ARG A 70 8.90 4.47 -10.12
C ARG A 70 7.71 5.37 -10.43
N ILE A 71 6.91 5.74 -9.42
CA ILE A 71 5.78 6.65 -9.58
C ILE A 71 6.26 8.01 -10.10
N LYS A 72 7.32 8.58 -9.52
CA LYS A 72 7.91 9.83 -10.00
C LYS A 72 8.44 9.72 -11.44
N GLY A 73 8.98 8.55 -11.82
CA GLY A 73 9.40 8.26 -13.19
C GLY A 73 8.22 8.28 -14.15
N LEU A 74 7.17 7.53 -13.84
CA LEU A 74 5.92 7.49 -14.60
C LEU A 74 5.25 8.86 -14.71
N GLU A 75 5.23 9.65 -13.63
CA GLU A 75 4.67 11.00 -13.66
C GLU A 75 5.44 11.91 -14.64
N ARG A 76 6.78 11.82 -14.65
CA ARG A 76 7.62 12.56 -15.61
C ARG A 76 7.38 12.13 -17.05
N GLU A 77 7.27 10.83 -17.28
CA GLU A 77 7.00 10.28 -18.61
C GLU A 77 5.62 10.72 -19.12
N LEU A 78 4.59 10.64 -18.27
CA LEU A 78 3.25 11.13 -18.57
C LEU A 78 3.23 12.62 -18.91
N ARG A 79 3.92 13.47 -18.13
CA ARG A 79 4.05 14.91 -18.43
C ARG A 79 4.70 15.13 -19.80
N THR A 80 5.79 14.42 -20.08
CA THR A 80 6.49 14.52 -21.37
C THR A 80 5.60 14.09 -22.54
N LEU A 81 4.82 13.02 -22.36
CA LEU A 81 3.83 12.57 -23.35
C LEU A 81 2.72 13.59 -23.56
N HIS A 82 2.23 14.19 -22.47
CA HIS A 82 1.20 15.24 -22.54
C HIS A 82 1.70 16.47 -23.28
N ASP A 83 2.92 16.93 -22.98
CA ASP A 83 3.55 18.07 -23.66
C ASP A 83 3.71 17.79 -25.17
N LYS A 84 4.15 16.59 -25.53
CA LYS A 84 4.24 16.16 -26.94
C LYS A 84 2.88 16.07 -27.62
N GLN A 85 1.84 15.63 -26.92
CA GLN A 85 0.47 15.63 -27.46
C GLN A 85 -0.02 17.05 -27.74
N LEU A 86 0.27 18.00 -26.85
CA LEU A 86 -0.04 19.41 -27.05
C LEU A 86 0.71 19.99 -28.25
N GLU A 87 2.01 19.67 -28.37
CA GLU A 87 2.83 20.09 -29.52
C GLU A 87 2.26 19.53 -30.83
N LEU A 88 1.93 18.23 -30.87
CA LEU A 88 1.31 17.61 -32.05
C LEU A 88 -0.06 18.22 -32.39
N ALA A 89 -0.87 18.55 -31.38
CA ALA A 89 -2.16 19.21 -31.59
C ALA A 89 -2.02 20.66 -32.09
N ASP A 90 -0.91 21.34 -31.77
CA ASP A 90 -0.60 22.69 -32.27
C ASP A 90 0.04 22.67 -33.66
N MET A 91 0.74 21.58 -34.00
CA MET A 91 1.36 21.34 -35.31
C MET A 91 0.40 20.95 -36.44
N ASP A 92 -0.91 20.91 -36.19
CA ASP A 92 -1.93 20.70 -37.22
C ASP A 92 -2.67 22.04 -37.50
N PRO A 93 -2.02 23.00 -38.19
CA PRO A 93 -2.63 24.28 -38.55
C PRO A 93 -3.84 24.08 -39.46
N ASP A 94 -3.81 23.03 -40.28
CA ASP A 94 -4.89 22.62 -41.16
C ASP A 94 -6.15 22.31 -40.35
N THR A 95 -6.05 21.56 -39.25
CA THR A 95 -7.19 21.27 -38.37
C THR A 95 -7.80 22.54 -37.75
N ARG A 96 -7.02 23.58 -37.45
CA ARG A 96 -7.53 24.88 -37.02
C ARG A 96 -8.22 25.65 -38.15
N LEU A 97 -7.65 25.64 -39.35
CA LEU A 97 -8.25 26.24 -40.54
C LEU A 97 -9.60 25.59 -40.87
N TYR A 98 -9.65 24.26 -40.89
CA TYR A 98 -10.85 23.48 -41.18
C TYR A 98 -11.92 23.66 -40.09
N SER A 99 -11.55 23.65 -38.81
CA SER A 99 -12.52 23.89 -37.72
C SER A 99 -13.08 25.31 -37.73
N HIS A 100 -12.27 26.30 -38.12
CA HIS A 100 -12.73 27.68 -38.33
C HIS A 100 -13.68 27.80 -39.53
N ALA A 101 -13.33 27.18 -40.67
CA ALA A 101 -14.16 27.13 -41.87
C ALA A 101 -15.52 26.46 -41.62
N VAL A 102 -15.54 25.33 -40.91
CA VAL A 102 -16.79 24.63 -40.52
C VAL A 102 -17.67 25.53 -39.64
N LYS A 103 -17.10 26.26 -38.69
CA LYS A 103 -17.87 27.19 -37.84
C LYS A 103 -18.49 28.33 -38.64
N ARG A 104 -17.79 28.86 -39.66
CA ARG A 104 -18.34 29.89 -40.56
C ARG A 104 -19.48 29.34 -41.41
N LEU A 105 -19.35 28.14 -41.95
CA LEU A 105 -20.43 27.46 -42.69
C LEU A 105 -21.67 27.24 -41.81
N GLN A 106 -21.49 26.83 -40.56
CA GLN A 106 -22.60 26.67 -39.60
C GLN A 106 -23.29 27.99 -39.24
N GLN A 107 -22.60 29.11 -39.38
CA GLN A 107 -23.17 30.46 -39.22
C GLN A 107 -23.89 30.95 -40.48
N GLY A 108 -23.97 30.13 -41.53
CA GLY A 108 -24.65 30.44 -42.79
C GLY A 108 -23.76 31.10 -43.84
N ALA A 109 -22.43 31.13 -43.65
CA ALA A 109 -21.52 31.62 -44.68
C ALA A 109 -21.58 30.73 -45.93
N THR A 110 -21.47 31.35 -47.10
CA THR A 110 -21.46 30.68 -48.41
C THR A 110 -20.11 30.02 -48.69
N VAL A 111 -20.09 29.09 -49.66
CA VAL A 111 -18.85 28.39 -50.08
C VAL A 111 -17.79 29.39 -50.52
N GLU A 112 -18.18 30.41 -51.29
CA GLU A 112 -17.30 31.49 -51.75
C GLU A 112 -16.69 32.31 -50.60
N GLU A 113 -17.47 32.67 -49.58
CA GLU A 113 -16.97 33.42 -48.42
C GLU A 113 -15.95 32.61 -47.59
N VAL A 114 -16.18 31.30 -47.46
CA VAL A 114 -15.25 30.41 -46.73
C VAL A 114 -13.97 30.15 -47.52
N MET A 115 -14.05 30.09 -48.85
CA MET A 115 -12.85 30.03 -49.70
C MET A 115 -11.96 31.27 -49.52
N GLU A 116 -12.56 32.46 -49.42
CA GLU A 116 -11.80 33.72 -49.30
C GLU A 116 -11.25 33.95 -47.89
N GLU A 117 -12.05 33.73 -46.84
CA GLU A 117 -11.61 33.98 -45.46
C GLU A 117 -10.69 32.89 -44.89
N CYS A 118 -10.86 31.63 -45.30
CA CYS A 118 -10.08 30.51 -44.79
C CYS A 118 -9.02 30.01 -45.80
N GLU A 119 -8.83 30.71 -46.92
CA GLU A 119 -7.87 30.39 -47.99
C GLU A 119 -7.97 28.93 -48.51
N LEU A 120 -9.18 28.35 -48.48
CA LEU A 120 -9.42 26.97 -48.86
C LEU A 120 -9.68 26.84 -50.38
N PRO A 121 -9.13 25.82 -51.05
CA PRO A 121 -9.46 25.52 -52.43
C PRO A 121 -10.93 25.11 -52.57
N ARG A 122 -11.53 25.45 -53.71
CA ARG A 122 -12.96 25.24 -53.99
C ARG A 122 -13.44 23.82 -53.67
N ALA A 123 -12.68 22.81 -54.08
CA ALA A 123 -13.06 21.41 -53.87
C ALA A 123 -13.15 21.03 -52.38
N GLU A 124 -12.32 21.61 -51.51
CA GLU A 124 -12.36 21.38 -50.07
C GLU A 124 -13.51 22.15 -49.40
N ALA A 125 -13.75 23.40 -49.81
CA ALA A 125 -14.89 24.18 -49.31
C ALA A 125 -16.25 23.54 -49.68
N GLU A 126 -16.39 23.06 -50.92
CA GLU A 126 -17.57 22.33 -51.38
C GLU A 126 -17.77 21.02 -50.60
N LEU A 127 -16.70 20.29 -50.32
CA LEU A 127 -16.74 19.07 -49.50
C LEU A 127 -17.21 19.39 -48.06
N LEU A 128 -16.63 20.40 -47.41
CA LEU A 128 -17.02 20.80 -46.06
C LEU A 128 -18.48 21.26 -45.99
N PHE A 129 -18.96 22.00 -47.00
CA PHE A 129 -20.36 22.40 -47.13
C PHE A 129 -21.30 21.21 -47.30
N SER A 130 -20.90 20.19 -48.06
CA SER A 130 -21.70 18.98 -48.24
C SER A 130 -21.84 18.15 -46.96
N ILE A 131 -20.83 18.17 -46.08
CA ILE A 131 -20.80 17.40 -44.83
C ILE A 131 -21.43 18.19 -43.66
N HIS A 132 -21.18 19.49 -43.56
CA HIS A 132 -21.54 20.31 -42.38
C HIS A 132 -22.53 21.45 -42.67
N GLY A 133 -22.75 21.81 -43.94
CA GLY A 133 -23.64 22.91 -44.36
C GLY A 133 -25.12 22.53 -44.45
N LYS A 134 -25.46 21.26 -44.20
CA LYS A 134 -26.84 20.74 -44.12
C LYS A 134 -27.17 20.26 -42.71
N ASN A 135 -27.20 21.18 -41.76
CA ASN A 135 -28.03 21.01 -40.56
C ASN A 135 -29.23 21.96 -40.72
N GLU A 136 -30.28 21.47 -41.39
CA GLU A 136 -31.63 22.01 -41.21
C GLU A 136 -32.20 21.51 -39.88
#